data_AF-A0A815I2C5-F1
#
_entry.id   AF-A0A815I2C5-F1
#
_cell.length_a   1.000
_cell.length_b   1.000
_cell.length_c   1.000
_cell.angle_alpha   90.00
_cell.angle_beta   90.00
_cell.angle_gamma   90.00
#
_symmetry.space_group_name_H-M   'P 1'
#
loop_
_entity.id
_entity.type
_entity.pdbx_description
1 polymer ?
#
loop_
_entity_poly.entity_id
_entity_poly.type
_entity_poly.pdbx_seq_one_letter_code
_entity_poly.pdbx_strand_id
1 'polypeptide(L)'
;MDHLSNQNLKNITCISIETDNNHCQFSYFTIDELIILYQHSNVIERSLHELMTPVNQVKAYIDFEYYIDNNLDIKNSHIGPICLLKIFYFLLNFLDHNDQHNNDQIAHILQQFLILEASTSEKISYHFIHANPSILFENNITLGLFIKVVIHYSLLLITQHKCSSFQIDSISQKYTISDLLILLKPYVNTLRTCCIQCQLYIGYITIAEFSHLLVLDKQNQLTLAVDLNVYCKNQQFRLFDSVKLGKTNPLRQSTYFPFNNSEVSYFNVLRKSLLTYIEMIDIPIIYFKNNQFIHTSTNKTNLLSTIDSNIININKLNIHINTNFTFGTNSTSISNINQLNVSPLTIPAMMIDPTQQKTERLILFVETLIQLDKLHQGYIRSCVRGNRNTDILFYNIEGNYRFCPRKGAHHQRNTIAILIDTKNLTYTIRCKDNNCDNRSLIWKSIE
;
A
#
# COMPACT_ATOMS: atom_id res chain seq x y z
N MET A 1 29.98 -21.59 12.81
CA MET A 1 28.71 -20.82 12.84
C MET A 1 28.91 -19.45 13.48
N ASP A 2 30.04 -18.79 13.21
CA ASP A 2 30.27 -17.40 13.62
C ASP A 2 31.17 -16.77 12.55
N HIS A 3 30.85 -15.55 12.15
CA HIS A 3 31.44 -14.76 11.05
C HIS A 3 30.94 -15.03 9.62
N LEU A 4 29.63 -15.12 9.41
CA LEU A 4 29.05 -14.51 8.21
C LEU A 4 28.95 -13.00 8.48
N SER A 5 29.82 -12.23 7.83
CA SER A 5 29.84 -10.77 7.90
C SER A 5 28.44 -10.20 7.59
N ASN A 6 28.03 -9.16 8.32
CA ASN A 6 26.76 -8.44 8.16
C ASN A 6 26.47 -7.92 6.72
N GLN A 7 27.41 -8.04 5.78
CA GLN A 7 27.20 -7.74 4.37
C GLN A 7 26.53 -8.90 3.60
N ASN A 8 26.71 -10.16 4.01
CA ASN A 8 26.11 -11.31 3.31
C ASN A 8 24.63 -11.53 3.63
N LEU A 9 24.14 -11.01 4.76
CA LEU A 9 22.72 -11.09 5.15
C LEU A 9 21.82 -10.12 4.34
N LYS A 10 22.39 -9.13 3.64
CA LYS A 10 21.62 -8.11 2.89
C LYS A 10 21.00 -8.62 1.59
N ASN A 11 21.36 -9.83 1.16
CA ASN A 11 20.97 -10.39 -0.14
C ASN A 11 20.28 -11.75 0.02
N ILE A 12 19.59 -11.96 1.15
CA ILE A 12 18.77 -13.14 1.39
C ILE A 12 17.31 -12.74 1.22
N THR A 13 16.62 -13.45 0.35
CA THR A 13 15.20 -13.22 0.06
C THR A 13 14.40 -14.48 0.41
N CYS A 14 13.28 -14.30 1.10
CA CYS A 14 12.35 -15.38 1.37
C CYS A 14 11.50 -15.61 0.13
N ILE A 15 11.55 -16.83 -0.40
CA ILE A 15 10.80 -17.26 -1.57
C ILE A 15 9.76 -18.28 -1.13
N SER A 16 8.51 -18.03 -1.51
CA SER A 16 7.47 -19.05 -1.47
C SER A 16 7.38 -19.79 -2.80
N ILE A 17 7.27 -21.11 -2.71
CA ILE A 17 7.11 -22.04 -3.81
C ILE A 17 5.68 -22.57 -3.72
N GLU A 18 4.86 -22.30 -4.75
CA GLU A 18 3.50 -22.85 -4.83
C GLU A 18 3.56 -24.36 -5.10
N THR A 19 2.75 -25.14 -4.38
CA THR A 19 2.64 -26.60 -4.56
C THR A 19 1.18 -27.00 -4.83
N ASP A 20 0.98 -28.15 -5.49
CA ASP A 20 -0.31 -28.63 -6.04
C ASP A 20 -1.47 -28.73 -5.04
N ASN A 21 -1.21 -28.60 -3.73
CA ASN A 21 -2.21 -28.68 -2.67
C ASN A 21 -2.59 -27.32 -2.06
N ASN A 22 -2.39 -26.19 -2.76
CA ASN A 22 -2.52 -24.83 -2.21
C ASN A 22 -1.63 -24.57 -0.97
N HIS A 23 -0.62 -25.41 -0.76
CA HIS A 23 0.39 -25.19 0.26
C HIS A 23 1.55 -24.43 -0.37
N CYS A 24 2.08 -23.46 0.36
CA CYS A 24 3.32 -22.79 -0.02
C CYS A 24 4.45 -23.34 0.85
N GLN A 25 5.52 -23.78 0.22
CA GLN A 25 6.78 -24.01 0.91
C GLN A 25 7.57 -22.70 0.93
N PHE A 26 8.11 -22.33 2.09
CA PHE A 26 8.92 -21.13 2.23
C PHE A 26 10.38 -21.52 2.38
N SER A 27 11.25 -20.84 1.65
CA SER A 27 12.68 -21.10 1.67
C SER A 27 13.44 -19.79 1.51
N TYR A 28 14.57 -19.69 2.21
CA TYR A 28 15.45 -18.53 2.11
C TYR A 28 16.51 -18.83 1.07
N PHE A 29 16.71 -17.88 0.15
CA PHE A 29 17.73 -17.98 -0.89
C PHE A 29 18.62 -16.75 -0.81
N THR A 30 19.93 -16.96 -0.89
CA THR A 30 20.83 -15.92 -1.39
C THR A 30 20.54 -15.66 -2.87
N ILE A 31 20.91 -14.47 -3.36
CA ILE A 31 20.77 -14.14 -4.78
C ILE A 31 21.50 -15.14 -5.69
N ASP A 32 22.67 -15.63 -5.28
CA ASP A 32 23.45 -16.58 -6.08
C ASP A 32 22.78 -17.97 -6.11
N GLU A 33 22.23 -18.44 -4.98
CA GLU A 33 21.42 -19.68 -4.96
C GLU A 33 20.17 -19.56 -5.82
N LEU A 34 19.50 -18.39 -5.80
CA LEU A 34 18.36 -18.13 -6.66
C LEU A 34 18.76 -18.14 -8.15
N ILE A 35 19.92 -17.61 -8.50
CA ILE A 35 20.45 -17.65 -9.87
C ILE A 35 20.76 -19.07 -10.30
N ILE A 36 21.40 -19.87 -9.44
CA ILE A 36 21.67 -21.28 -9.70
C ILE A 36 20.35 -22.03 -9.92
N LEU A 37 19.34 -21.78 -9.09
CA LEU A 37 18.00 -22.35 -9.28
C LEU A 37 17.45 -21.98 -10.67
N TYR A 38 17.53 -20.72 -11.07
CA TYR A 38 17.06 -20.25 -12.38
C TYR A 38 17.81 -20.86 -13.56
N GLN A 39 19.10 -21.17 -13.40
CA GLN A 39 19.92 -21.82 -14.43
C GLN A 39 19.54 -23.29 -14.66
N HIS A 40 19.08 -23.98 -13.61
CA HIS A 40 18.86 -25.42 -13.63
C HIS A 40 17.37 -25.83 -13.66
N SER A 41 16.44 -24.86 -13.69
CA SER A 41 15.00 -25.13 -13.71
C SER A 41 14.34 -24.66 -15.00
N ASN A 42 13.33 -25.41 -15.44
CA ASN A 42 12.51 -25.01 -16.58
C ASN A 42 11.54 -23.89 -16.16
N VAL A 43 11.32 -22.92 -17.04
CA VAL A 43 10.42 -21.78 -16.82
C VAL A 43 9.03 -22.20 -16.31
N ILE A 44 8.46 -23.25 -16.90
CA ILE A 44 7.10 -23.74 -16.60
C ILE A 44 7.02 -24.41 -15.23
N GLU A 45 8.14 -24.89 -14.70
CA GLU A 45 8.22 -25.50 -13.37
C GLU A 45 8.47 -24.46 -12.26
N ARG A 46 8.85 -23.22 -12.62
CA ARG A 46 9.14 -22.14 -11.67
C ARG A 46 7.86 -21.40 -11.25
N SER A 47 7.25 -21.85 -10.16
CA SER A 47 6.13 -21.15 -9.49
C SER A 47 6.59 -20.40 -8.24
N LEU A 48 7.53 -19.46 -8.44
CA LEU A 48 8.25 -18.78 -7.37
C LEU A 48 7.70 -17.37 -7.11
N HIS A 49 7.57 -17.03 -5.83
CA HIS A 49 7.13 -15.71 -5.38
C HIS A 49 8.03 -15.19 -4.27
N GLU A 50 8.37 -13.91 -4.33
CA GLU A 50 9.02 -13.18 -3.25
C GLU A 50 8.02 -12.95 -2.10
N LEU A 51 8.41 -13.26 -0.87
CA LEU A 51 7.60 -13.00 0.31
C LEU A 51 7.96 -11.66 0.95
N MET A 52 7.00 -10.73 0.95
CA MET A 52 7.14 -9.41 1.58
C MET A 52 6.82 -9.51 3.07
N THR A 53 7.84 -9.68 3.91
CA THR A 53 7.63 -9.66 5.36
C THR A 53 7.57 -8.23 5.89
N PRO A 54 6.93 -7.97 7.06
CA PRO A 54 6.78 -6.62 7.60
C PRO A 54 8.09 -5.88 7.92
N VAL A 55 9.21 -6.60 7.98
CA VAL A 55 10.54 -6.05 8.28
C VAL A 55 11.37 -5.75 7.04
N ASN A 56 10.91 -6.17 5.85
CA ASN A 56 11.64 -5.93 4.62
C ASN A 56 11.45 -4.49 4.16
N GLN A 57 12.56 -3.76 3.98
CA GLN A 57 12.56 -2.55 3.16
C GLN A 57 12.31 -2.94 1.70
N VAL A 58 11.52 -2.13 1.00
CA VAL A 58 11.10 -2.46 -0.38
C VAL A 58 11.32 -1.28 -1.32
N LYS A 59 11.63 -1.63 -2.58
CA LYS A 59 11.49 -0.73 -3.73
C LYS A 59 10.04 -0.30 -3.91
N ALA A 60 9.83 0.85 -4.55
CA ALA A 60 8.51 1.20 -5.06
C ALA A 60 8.09 0.19 -6.14
N TYR A 61 6.88 -0.38 -6.01
CA TYR A 61 6.30 -1.28 -6.99
C TYR A 61 4.78 -1.11 -7.10
N ILE A 62 4.23 -1.51 -8.25
CA ILE A 62 2.80 -1.51 -8.55
C ILE A 62 2.45 -2.80 -9.26
N ASP A 63 1.37 -3.44 -8.83
CA ASP A 63 0.67 -4.44 -9.63
C ASP A 63 -0.47 -3.74 -10.40
N PHE A 64 -0.40 -3.78 -11.72
CA PHE A 64 -1.34 -3.13 -12.62
C PHE A 64 -2.06 -4.18 -13.45
N GLU A 65 -3.38 -4.18 -13.41
CA GLU A 65 -4.17 -5.15 -14.15
C GLU A 65 -5.60 -4.70 -14.43
N TYR A 66 -6.13 -5.14 -15.58
CA TYR A 66 -7.55 -5.01 -15.90
C TYR A 66 -8.00 -6.05 -16.94
N TYR A 67 -9.29 -6.35 -16.97
CA TYR A 67 -9.89 -7.28 -17.95
C TYR A 67 -10.22 -6.57 -19.27
N ILE A 68 -9.83 -7.18 -20.37
CA ILE A 68 -9.90 -6.57 -21.71
C ILE A 68 -11.34 -6.39 -22.17
N ASP A 69 -12.18 -7.42 -22.01
CA ASP A 69 -13.55 -7.43 -22.56
C ASP A 69 -14.43 -6.32 -21.99
N ASN A 70 -14.21 -5.94 -20.73
CA ASN A 70 -14.94 -4.86 -20.07
C ASN A 70 -14.37 -3.46 -20.37
N ASN A 71 -13.20 -3.36 -21.01
CA ASN A 71 -12.44 -2.12 -21.20
C ASN A 71 -11.88 -2.00 -22.62
N LEU A 72 -12.69 -2.37 -23.62
CA LEU A 72 -12.26 -2.42 -25.03
C LEU A 72 -11.77 -1.08 -25.58
N ASP A 73 -12.29 0.03 -25.06
CA ASP A 73 -11.92 1.38 -25.47
C ASP A 73 -10.48 1.75 -25.11
N ILE A 74 -9.90 1.08 -24.11
CA ILE A 74 -8.49 1.29 -23.69
C ILE A 74 -7.60 0.07 -23.92
N LYS A 75 -8.08 -1.00 -24.56
CA LYS A 75 -7.37 -2.28 -24.76
C LYS A 75 -5.93 -2.12 -25.29
N ASN A 76 -5.75 -1.24 -26.27
CA ASN A 76 -4.45 -0.97 -26.92
C ASN A 76 -3.85 0.37 -26.46
N SER A 77 -4.38 0.95 -25.38
CA SER A 77 -3.91 2.22 -24.85
C SER A 77 -2.78 1.98 -23.86
N HIS A 78 -1.66 2.66 -24.09
CA HIS A 78 -0.52 2.71 -23.17
C HIS A 78 -0.59 3.92 -22.23
N ILE A 79 -1.66 4.71 -22.31
CA ILE A 79 -1.82 5.95 -21.55
C ILE A 79 -1.89 5.67 -20.04
N GLY A 80 -2.60 4.62 -19.61
CA GLY A 80 -2.67 4.24 -18.19
C GLY A 80 -1.29 3.91 -17.60
N PRO A 81 -0.54 2.95 -18.16
CA PRO A 81 0.86 2.69 -17.81
C PRO A 81 1.75 3.95 -17.76
N ILE A 82 1.69 4.80 -18.79
CA ILE A 82 2.47 6.05 -18.87
C ILE A 82 2.05 7.02 -17.76
N CYS A 83 0.75 7.14 -17.49
CA CYS A 83 0.22 7.95 -16.40
C CYS A 83 0.80 7.51 -15.06
N LEU A 84 0.85 6.21 -14.76
CA LEU A 84 1.45 5.72 -13.51
C LEU A 84 2.93 6.06 -13.41
N LEU A 85 3.68 5.89 -14.48
CA LEU A 85 5.09 6.26 -14.52
C LEU A 85 5.29 7.75 -14.24
N LYS A 86 4.45 8.62 -14.82
CA LYS A 86 4.46 10.06 -14.53
C LYS A 86 4.15 10.36 -13.06
N ILE A 87 3.13 9.70 -12.48
CA ILE A 87 2.77 9.87 -11.05
C ILE A 87 3.98 9.53 -10.18
N PHE A 88 4.56 8.35 -10.40
CA PHE A 88 5.65 7.85 -9.58
C PHE A 88 6.91 8.67 -9.75
N TYR A 89 7.25 9.05 -10.99
CA TYR A 89 8.40 9.89 -11.22
C TYR A 89 8.26 11.27 -10.57
N PHE A 90 7.08 11.92 -10.68
CA PHE A 90 6.82 13.18 -9.99
C PHE A 90 7.03 13.05 -8.48
N LEU A 91 6.53 11.97 -7.88
CA LEU A 91 6.59 11.76 -6.44
C LEU A 91 7.97 11.31 -5.94
N LEU A 92 8.73 10.60 -6.76
CA LEU A 92 10.01 10.00 -6.36
C LEU A 92 11.24 10.79 -6.81
N ASN A 93 11.17 11.52 -7.93
CA ASN A 93 12.37 11.95 -8.65
C ASN A 93 12.42 13.41 -9.14
N PHE A 94 11.42 14.25 -8.85
CA PHE A 94 11.51 15.72 -9.04
C PHE A 94 11.87 16.19 -10.46
N LEU A 95 10.88 16.74 -11.17
CA LEU A 95 11.19 17.82 -12.10
C LEU A 95 10.75 19.14 -11.47
N ASP A 96 11.67 20.10 -11.58
CA ASP A 96 11.46 21.52 -11.39
C ASP A 96 10.18 21.95 -12.13
N HIS A 97 9.36 22.79 -11.49
CA HIS A 97 8.06 23.21 -11.99
C HIS A 97 8.11 23.95 -13.34
N ASN A 98 9.32 24.24 -13.86
CA ASN A 98 9.57 25.17 -14.96
C ASN A 98 9.83 24.53 -16.33
N ASP A 99 10.02 23.21 -16.46
CA ASP A 99 10.28 22.60 -17.77
C ASP A 99 9.02 22.04 -18.42
N GLN A 100 8.60 22.68 -19.53
CA GLN A 100 7.69 22.07 -20.49
C GLN A 100 8.30 20.77 -21.03
N HIS A 101 7.50 19.71 -21.08
CA HIS A 101 7.95 18.37 -21.48
C HIS A 101 8.66 18.33 -22.84
N ASN A 102 9.87 17.77 -22.84
CA ASN A 102 10.47 17.12 -24.01
C ASN A 102 10.32 15.60 -23.87
N ASN A 103 10.13 14.88 -24.99
CA ASN A 103 10.02 13.42 -25.05
C ASN A 103 11.18 12.68 -24.33
N ASP A 104 12.33 13.34 -24.20
CA ASP A 104 13.53 12.83 -23.52
C ASP A 104 13.31 12.55 -22.03
N GLN A 105 12.43 13.30 -21.36
CA GLN A 105 12.12 13.06 -19.94
C GLN A 105 11.33 11.76 -19.74
N ILE A 106 10.34 11.46 -20.58
CA ILE A 106 9.57 10.20 -20.49
C ILE A 106 10.48 8.99 -20.74
N ALA A 107 11.41 9.10 -21.71
CA ALA A 107 12.42 8.08 -21.94
C ALA A 107 13.29 7.84 -20.70
N HIS A 108 13.70 8.92 -20.01
CA HIS A 108 14.44 8.81 -18.75
C HIS A 108 13.62 8.17 -17.62
N ILE A 109 12.33 8.51 -17.49
CA ILE A 109 11.41 7.87 -16.54
C ILE A 109 11.35 6.36 -16.79
N LEU A 110 11.16 5.96 -18.04
CA LEU A 110 11.07 4.55 -18.44
C LEU A 110 12.35 3.77 -18.11
N GLN A 111 13.52 4.41 -18.16
CA GLN A 111 14.79 3.77 -17.79
C GLN A 111 14.94 3.49 -16.28
N GLN A 112 14.12 4.13 -15.42
CA GLN A 112 14.17 3.88 -13.97
C GLN A 112 13.29 2.72 -13.54
N PHE A 113 12.31 2.32 -14.36
CA PHE A 113 11.34 1.28 -14.04
C PHE A 113 11.57 0.03 -14.89
N LEU A 114 11.72 -1.11 -14.22
CA LEU A 114 11.58 -2.41 -14.85
C LEU A 114 10.09 -2.75 -14.88
N ILE A 115 9.55 -2.91 -16.08
CA ILE A 115 8.15 -3.32 -16.28
C ILE A 115 8.13 -4.76 -16.73
N LEU A 116 7.56 -5.61 -15.89
CA LEU A 116 7.30 -7.00 -16.23
C LEU A 116 5.83 -7.15 -16.64
N GLU A 117 5.55 -8.07 -17.54
CA GLU A 117 4.28 -8.29 -18.19
C GLU A 117 3.93 -9.78 -18.15
N ALA A 118 2.66 -10.05 -17.83
CA ALA A 118 2.04 -11.37 -17.94
C ALA A 118 0.62 -11.24 -18.50
N SER A 119 0.43 -10.31 -19.44
CA SER A 119 -0.84 -10.13 -20.16
C SER A 119 -1.25 -11.41 -20.88
N THR A 120 -2.56 -11.60 -21.03
CA THR A 120 -3.20 -12.67 -21.79
C THR A 120 -4.20 -12.07 -22.76
N SER A 121 -4.88 -12.90 -23.55
CA SER A 121 -6.01 -12.46 -24.38
C SER A 121 -7.19 -11.89 -23.59
N GLU A 122 -7.31 -12.23 -22.30
CA GLU A 122 -8.41 -11.82 -21.41
C GLU A 122 -8.05 -10.63 -20.52
N LYS A 123 -6.77 -10.45 -20.21
CA LYS A 123 -6.33 -9.57 -19.12
C LYS A 123 -5.01 -8.89 -19.44
N ILE A 124 -4.93 -7.58 -19.23
CA ILE A 124 -3.66 -6.86 -19.17
C ILE A 124 -3.09 -6.99 -17.76
N SER A 125 -1.80 -7.29 -17.63
CA SER A 125 -1.14 -7.48 -16.33
C SER A 125 0.33 -7.07 -16.41
N TYR A 126 0.69 -6.06 -15.62
CA TYR A 126 2.03 -5.51 -15.50
C TYR A 126 2.47 -5.40 -14.05
N HIS A 127 3.73 -5.71 -13.76
CA HIS A 127 4.42 -5.32 -12.54
C HIS A 127 5.37 -4.17 -12.86
N PHE A 128 5.12 -2.99 -12.29
CA PHE A 128 6.05 -1.86 -12.35
C PHE A 128 6.97 -1.93 -11.14
N ILE A 129 8.28 -1.94 -11.36
CA ILE A 129 9.28 -2.05 -10.29
C ILE A 129 10.30 -0.94 -10.50
N HIS A 130 10.52 -0.10 -9.50
CA HIS A 130 11.55 0.92 -9.56
C HIS A 130 12.94 0.26 -9.41
N ALA A 131 13.57 -0.02 -10.54
CA ALA A 131 14.75 -0.88 -10.64
C ALA A 131 16.00 -0.24 -10.00
N ASN A 132 16.08 1.09 -10.02
CA ASN A 132 17.17 1.88 -9.46
C ASN A 132 16.63 2.86 -8.40
N PRO A 133 16.30 2.39 -7.18
CA PRO A 133 15.69 3.22 -6.15
C PRO A 133 16.57 4.37 -5.68
N SER A 134 16.08 5.59 -5.88
CA SER A 134 16.52 6.81 -5.19
C SER A 134 15.94 6.92 -3.78
N ILE A 135 14.85 6.19 -3.51
CA ILE A 135 14.14 6.12 -2.23
C ILE A 135 13.63 4.69 -2.02
N LEU A 136 13.62 4.23 -0.77
CA LEU A 136 13.01 2.98 -0.31
C LEU A 136 11.84 3.25 0.63
N PHE A 137 11.00 2.25 0.84
CA PHE A 137 9.94 2.28 1.85
C PHE A 137 10.28 1.29 2.97
N GLU A 138 9.91 1.63 4.21
CA GLU A 138 10.15 0.78 5.38
C GLU A 138 9.60 -0.64 5.18
N ASN A 139 8.45 -0.75 4.51
CA ASN A 139 7.83 -1.99 4.08
C ASN A 139 6.77 -1.72 3.00
N ASN A 140 6.21 -2.79 2.44
CA ASN A 140 5.18 -2.71 1.41
C ASN A 140 3.87 -2.07 1.90
N ILE A 141 3.58 -2.10 3.20
CA ILE A 141 2.39 -1.44 3.79
C ILE A 141 2.56 0.08 3.70
N THR A 142 3.73 0.60 4.09
CA THR A 142 4.06 2.03 3.98
C THR A 142 3.97 2.50 2.53
N LEU A 143 4.50 1.72 1.57
CA LEU A 143 4.33 1.98 0.14
C LEU A 143 2.85 2.01 -0.26
N GLY A 144 2.05 1.03 0.17
CA GLY A 144 0.62 0.99 -0.13
C GLY A 144 -0.15 2.18 0.42
N LEU A 145 0.18 2.65 1.62
CA LEU A 145 -0.39 3.87 2.19
C LEU A 145 -0.02 5.10 1.35
N PHE A 146 1.23 5.20 0.93
CA PHE A 146 1.70 6.28 0.05
C PHE A 146 0.90 6.32 -1.25
N ILE A 147 0.76 5.19 -1.94
CA ILE A 147 0.00 5.08 -3.19
C ILE A 147 -1.48 5.37 -2.97
N LYS A 148 -2.08 4.89 -1.88
CA LYS A 148 -3.47 5.17 -1.51
C LYS A 148 -3.72 6.67 -1.35
N VAL A 149 -2.83 7.40 -0.67
CA VAL A 149 -2.95 8.86 -0.50
C VAL A 149 -2.94 9.56 -1.86
N VAL A 150 -2.01 9.19 -2.74
CA VAL A 150 -1.90 9.80 -4.08
C VAL A 150 -3.14 9.54 -4.92
N ILE A 151 -3.56 8.27 -5.03
CA ILE A 151 -4.72 7.90 -5.84
C ILE A 151 -5.99 8.54 -5.29
N HIS A 152 -6.19 8.51 -3.97
CA HIS A 152 -7.37 9.11 -3.36
C HIS A 152 -7.40 10.62 -3.61
N TYR A 153 -6.29 11.32 -3.38
CA TYR A 153 -6.22 12.75 -3.66
C TYR A 153 -6.47 13.06 -5.14
N SER A 154 -5.94 12.24 -6.06
CA SER A 154 -6.19 12.37 -7.50
C SER A 154 -7.68 12.25 -7.82
N LEU A 155 -8.36 11.22 -7.31
CA LEU A 155 -9.80 11.02 -7.49
C LEU A 155 -10.60 12.20 -6.93
N LEU A 156 -10.23 12.70 -5.74
CA LEU A 156 -10.88 13.85 -5.13
C LEU A 156 -10.74 15.11 -6.01
N LEU A 157 -9.54 15.39 -6.52
CA LEU A 157 -9.32 16.50 -7.45
C LEU A 157 -10.15 16.37 -8.72
N ILE A 158 -10.25 15.16 -9.28
CA ILE A 158 -11.12 14.91 -10.44
C ILE A 158 -12.56 15.25 -10.07
N THR A 159 -13.06 14.80 -8.92
CA THR A 159 -14.45 15.09 -8.55
C THR A 159 -14.73 16.57 -8.32
N GLN A 160 -13.73 17.32 -7.85
CA GLN A 160 -13.83 18.78 -7.65
C GLN A 160 -13.64 19.58 -8.95
N HIS A 161 -13.16 18.94 -10.02
CA HIS A 161 -12.95 19.58 -11.30
C HIS A 161 -14.28 20.02 -11.93
N LYS A 162 -14.28 21.22 -12.49
CA LYS A 162 -15.41 21.78 -13.24
C LYS A 162 -14.91 22.30 -14.57
N CYS A 163 -15.45 21.78 -15.66
CA CYS A 163 -15.24 22.30 -17.00
C CYS A 163 -16.53 22.18 -17.82
N SER A 164 -16.50 22.65 -19.07
CA SER A 164 -17.66 22.60 -19.97
C SER A 164 -18.21 21.19 -20.21
N SER A 165 -17.36 20.17 -20.07
CA SER A 165 -17.70 18.78 -20.37
C SER A 165 -17.93 17.91 -19.13
N PHE A 166 -17.49 18.37 -17.95
CA PHE A 166 -17.54 17.58 -16.73
C PHE A 166 -17.83 18.48 -15.52
N GLN A 167 -18.85 18.08 -14.78
CA GLN A 167 -19.19 18.67 -13.50
C GLN A 167 -19.87 17.60 -12.65
N ILE A 168 -19.50 17.58 -11.36
CA ILE A 168 -20.21 16.83 -10.34
C ILE A 168 -20.81 17.83 -9.35
N ASP A 169 -22.09 17.65 -9.04
CA ASP A 169 -22.77 18.45 -8.04
C ASP A 169 -22.31 18.08 -6.63
N SER A 170 -22.45 19.04 -5.71
CA SER A 170 -21.81 19.08 -4.38
C SER A 170 -21.51 17.71 -3.77
N ILE A 171 -20.24 17.54 -3.45
CA ILE A 171 -19.67 16.39 -2.80
C ILE A 171 -19.88 16.61 -1.28
N SER A 172 -20.64 15.73 -0.60
CA SER A 172 -20.68 15.53 0.86
C SER A 172 -19.29 15.55 1.54
N GLN A 173 -19.19 15.55 2.87
CA GLN A 173 -17.89 15.85 3.53
C GLN A 173 -16.96 14.64 3.75
N LYS A 174 -17.35 13.39 3.40
CA LYS A 174 -16.52 12.19 3.60
C LYS A 174 -16.68 11.10 2.53
N TYR A 175 -15.56 10.63 1.95
CA TYR A 175 -15.55 9.57 0.92
C TYR A 175 -14.41 8.59 1.04
N THR A 176 -14.71 7.33 0.79
CA THR A 176 -13.73 6.31 0.43
C THR A 176 -13.38 6.36 -1.05
N ILE A 177 -12.27 5.72 -1.44
CA ILE A 177 -11.95 5.48 -2.86
C ILE A 177 -13.14 4.82 -3.57
N SER A 178 -13.79 3.84 -2.93
CA SER A 178 -14.96 3.16 -3.51
C SER A 178 -16.11 4.12 -3.78
N ASP A 179 -16.38 5.05 -2.86
CA ASP A 179 -17.44 6.04 -3.05
C ASP A 179 -17.13 6.99 -4.21
N LEU A 180 -15.87 7.43 -4.34
CA LEU A 180 -15.42 8.27 -5.46
C LEU A 180 -15.50 7.52 -6.79
N LEU A 181 -15.15 6.23 -6.82
CA LEU A 181 -15.26 5.40 -8.03
C LEU A 181 -16.72 5.23 -8.47
N ILE A 182 -17.64 5.01 -7.52
CA ILE A 182 -19.09 4.94 -7.81
C ILE A 182 -19.55 6.26 -8.44
N LEU A 183 -19.12 7.39 -7.87
CA LEU A 183 -19.47 8.72 -8.34
C LEU A 183 -18.91 9.03 -9.74
N LEU A 184 -17.69 8.59 -10.03
CA LEU A 184 -17.00 8.84 -11.31
C LEU A 184 -17.43 7.89 -12.44
N LYS A 185 -17.99 6.73 -12.12
CA LYS A 185 -18.39 5.69 -13.10
C LYS A 185 -19.17 6.22 -14.32
N PRO A 186 -20.18 7.09 -14.19
CA PRO A 186 -20.92 7.60 -15.35
C PRO A 186 -20.10 8.49 -16.28
N TYR A 187 -18.99 9.04 -15.79
CA TYR A 187 -18.22 10.09 -16.47
C TYR A 187 -16.91 9.61 -17.07
N VAL A 188 -16.51 8.34 -16.89
CA VAL A 188 -15.19 7.84 -17.29
C VAL A 188 -14.91 8.09 -18.79
N ASN A 189 -15.87 7.83 -19.67
CA ASN A 189 -15.70 8.10 -21.09
C ASN A 189 -15.51 9.60 -21.37
N THR A 190 -16.34 10.45 -20.74
CA THR A 190 -16.23 11.91 -20.84
C THR A 190 -14.87 12.42 -20.35
N LEU A 191 -14.35 11.87 -19.25
CA LEU A 191 -13.02 12.22 -18.74
C LEU A 191 -11.92 11.86 -19.75
N ARG A 192 -12.00 10.67 -20.36
CA ARG A 192 -11.03 10.20 -21.38
C ARG A 192 -11.03 11.07 -22.63
N THR A 193 -12.20 11.45 -23.13
CA THR A 193 -12.34 12.09 -24.45
C THR A 193 -12.40 13.62 -24.40
N CYS A 194 -12.91 14.19 -23.31
CA CYS A 194 -13.22 15.62 -23.24
C CYS A 194 -12.30 16.39 -22.27
N CYS A 195 -11.70 15.73 -21.28
CA CYS A 195 -10.83 16.37 -20.29
C CYS A 195 -9.33 16.30 -20.65
N ILE A 196 -8.99 16.30 -21.94
CA ILE A 196 -7.62 16.16 -22.45
C ILE A 196 -6.74 17.35 -22.06
N GLN A 197 -7.29 18.56 -22.07
CA GLN A 197 -6.58 19.79 -21.69
C GLN A 197 -6.71 20.11 -20.20
N CYS A 198 -7.52 19.34 -19.46
CA CYS A 198 -7.76 19.57 -18.04
C CYS A 198 -6.63 18.93 -17.23
N GLN A 199 -5.86 19.75 -16.52
CA GLN A 199 -4.71 19.30 -15.73
C GLN A 199 -5.13 18.87 -14.33
N LEU A 200 -4.46 17.85 -13.77
CA LEU A 200 -4.43 17.58 -12.34
C LEU A 200 -3.31 18.38 -11.69
N TYR A 201 -3.51 18.78 -10.43
CA TYR A 201 -2.49 19.46 -9.64
C TYR A 201 -1.43 18.51 -9.04
N ILE A 202 -1.40 17.24 -9.46
CA ILE A 202 -0.45 16.22 -9.00
C ILE A 202 0.48 15.89 -10.17
N GLY A 203 1.61 16.58 -10.24
CA GLY A 203 2.54 16.49 -11.37
C GLY A 203 1.94 17.07 -12.66
N TYR A 204 2.43 16.57 -13.80
CA TYR A 204 2.06 17.03 -15.15
C TYR A 204 1.10 16.06 -15.83
N ILE A 205 0.06 15.66 -15.11
CA ILE A 205 -0.86 14.63 -15.56
C ILE A 205 -2.21 15.26 -15.84
N THR A 206 -2.77 14.93 -16.99
CA THR A 206 -4.12 15.34 -17.35
C THR A 206 -5.16 14.45 -16.70
N ILE A 207 -6.36 14.99 -16.50
CA ILE A 207 -7.51 14.22 -16.03
C ILE A 207 -7.82 13.08 -17.01
N ALA A 208 -7.68 13.32 -18.32
CA ALA A 208 -7.83 12.28 -19.35
C ALA A 208 -6.81 11.15 -19.18
N GLU A 209 -5.53 11.45 -18.93
CA GLU A 209 -4.52 10.42 -18.67
C GLU A 209 -4.87 9.59 -17.43
N PHE A 210 -5.21 10.24 -16.31
CA PHE A 210 -5.58 9.53 -15.09
C PHE A 210 -6.81 8.64 -15.27
N SER A 211 -7.79 9.06 -16.07
CA SER A 211 -9.01 8.27 -16.32
C SER A 211 -8.77 6.92 -17.03
N HIS A 212 -7.58 6.70 -17.59
CA HIS A 212 -7.15 5.39 -18.09
C HIS A 212 -6.76 4.41 -16.98
N LEU A 213 -6.65 4.87 -15.73
CA LEU A 213 -6.49 4.02 -14.54
C LEU A 213 -7.83 3.56 -13.95
N LEU A 214 -8.95 4.15 -14.39
CA LEU A 214 -10.30 3.80 -13.94
C LEU A 214 -10.86 2.73 -14.87
N VAL A 215 -11.04 1.50 -14.41
CA VAL A 215 -11.40 0.36 -15.27
C VAL A 215 -12.62 -0.36 -14.76
N LEU A 216 -13.33 -1.05 -15.63
CA LEU A 216 -14.45 -1.92 -15.26
C LEU A 216 -13.94 -3.32 -14.92
N ASP A 217 -14.38 -3.86 -13.79
CA ASP A 217 -14.15 -5.26 -13.43
C ASP A 217 -15.11 -6.21 -14.19
N LYS A 218 -15.01 -7.52 -13.90
CA LYS A 218 -15.87 -8.55 -14.50
C LYS A 218 -17.37 -8.35 -14.22
N GLN A 219 -17.70 -7.65 -13.14
CA GLN A 219 -19.06 -7.32 -12.72
C GLN A 219 -19.50 -5.94 -13.22
N ASN A 220 -18.75 -5.34 -14.16
CA ASN A 220 -18.96 -3.99 -14.68
C ASN A 220 -19.00 -2.92 -13.58
N GLN A 221 -18.30 -3.13 -12.46
CA GLN A 221 -18.09 -2.09 -11.45
C GLN A 221 -16.80 -1.33 -11.74
N LEU A 222 -16.81 -0.02 -11.48
CA LEU A 222 -15.62 0.78 -11.66
C LEU A 222 -14.64 0.50 -10.52
N THR A 223 -13.43 0.12 -10.89
CA THR A 223 -12.29 -0.13 -10.02
C THR A 223 -11.06 0.59 -10.56
N LEU A 224 -9.94 0.46 -9.85
CA LEU A 224 -8.64 0.93 -10.31
C LEU A 224 -7.92 -0.21 -11.04
N ALA A 225 -7.18 0.14 -12.09
CA ALA A 225 -6.22 -0.78 -12.70
C ALA A 225 -5.01 -1.02 -11.78
N VAL A 226 -4.79 -0.17 -10.78
CA VAL A 226 -3.78 -0.38 -9.72
C VAL A 226 -4.36 -1.28 -8.63
N ASP A 227 -3.81 -2.48 -8.43
CA ASP A 227 -4.24 -3.35 -7.34
C ASP A 227 -3.68 -2.87 -6.01
N LEU A 228 -4.54 -2.26 -5.20
CA LEU A 228 -4.20 -1.77 -3.86
C LEU A 228 -4.18 -2.86 -2.77
N ASN A 229 -4.56 -4.10 -3.11
CA ASN A 229 -4.62 -5.21 -2.15
C ASN A 229 -3.27 -5.91 -1.99
N VAL A 230 -2.33 -5.73 -2.93
CA VAL A 230 -0.97 -6.28 -2.85
C VAL A 230 -0.12 -5.68 -1.72
N TYR A 231 -0.59 -4.61 -1.09
CA TYR A 231 0.10 -3.94 0.01
C TYR A 231 -0.39 -4.47 1.37
N CYS A 232 -0.19 -5.76 1.61
CA CYS A 232 -0.57 -6.45 2.84
C CYS A 232 0.61 -7.23 3.46
N LYS A 233 0.48 -7.63 4.73
CA LYS A 233 1.52 -8.39 5.43
C LYS A 233 1.73 -9.74 4.74
N ASN A 234 2.99 -10.14 4.55
CA ASN A 234 3.35 -11.43 3.96
C ASN A 234 2.80 -11.59 2.53
N GLN A 235 2.72 -10.49 1.78
CA GLN A 235 2.32 -10.53 0.38
C GLN A 235 3.31 -11.40 -0.42
N GLN A 236 2.78 -12.27 -1.26
CA GLN A 236 3.56 -12.99 -2.26
C GLN A 236 3.58 -12.18 -3.56
N PHE A 237 4.77 -11.93 -4.09
CA PHE A 237 4.97 -11.17 -5.32
C PHE A 237 5.71 -12.04 -6.34
N ARG A 238 5.06 -12.34 -7.48
CA ARG A 238 5.59 -13.31 -8.45
C ARG A 238 6.91 -12.84 -9.03
N LEU A 239 7.90 -13.72 -9.06
CA LEU A 239 9.22 -13.39 -9.59
C LEU A 239 9.24 -13.29 -11.11
N PHE A 240 10.24 -12.57 -11.64
CA PHE A 240 10.58 -12.56 -13.05
C PHE A 240 10.72 -14.00 -13.60
N ASP A 241 10.16 -14.25 -14.77
CA ASP A 241 10.18 -15.51 -15.52
C ASP A 241 9.66 -16.72 -14.72
N SER A 242 8.85 -16.46 -13.68
CA SER A 242 8.05 -17.46 -12.96
C SER A 242 6.60 -17.43 -13.44
N VAL A 243 5.97 -18.61 -13.44
CA VAL A 243 4.56 -18.81 -13.78
C VAL A 243 3.72 -18.89 -12.49
N LYS A 244 2.40 -18.73 -12.62
CA LYS A 244 1.49 -19.17 -11.56
C LYS A 244 1.35 -20.69 -11.67
N LEU A 245 1.16 -21.38 -10.56
CA LEU A 245 1.01 -22.84 -10.58
C LEU A 245 -0.10 -23.28 -11.55
N GLY A 246 0.21 -24.28 -12.38
CA GLY A 246 -0.70 -24.79 -13.41
C GLY A 246 -0.95 -23.83 -14.59
N LYS A 247 -0.17 -22.74 -14.70
CA LYS A 247 -0.20 -21.81 -15.83
C LYS A 247 1.10 -21.86 -16.61
N THR A 248 1.05 -21.35 -17.84
CA THR A 248 2.18 -21.36 -18.78
C THR A 248 2.64 -19.95 -19.16
N ASN A 249 2.06 -18.91 -18.55
CA ASN A 249 2.37 -17.51 -18.87
C ASN A 249 3.37 -16.92 -17.86
N PRO A 250 4.69 -16.93 -18.16
CA PRO A 250 5.71 -16.39 -17.28
C PRO A 250 5.66 -14.87 -17.26
N LEU A 251 6.08 -14.30 -16.14
CA LEU A 251 6.20 -12.85 -15.97
C LEU A 251 7.48 -12.34 -16.64
N ARG A 252 7.41 -11.75 -17.83
CA ARG A 252 8.58 -11.36 -18.63
C ARG A 252 8.73 -9.86 -18.76
N GLN A 253 9.90 -9.37 -19.16
CA GLN A 253 10.04 -7.94 -19.46
C GLN A 253 9.06 -7.51 -20.57
N SER A 254 8.39 -6.37 -20.37
CA SER A 254 7.48 -5.83 -21.39
C SER A 254 8.25 -5.46 -22.65
N THR A 255 7.68 -5.82 -23.80
CA THR A 255 8.24 -5.46 -25.12
C THR A 255 7.95 -4.01 -25.48
N TYR A 256 6.84 -3.45 -24.97
CA TYR A 256 6.44 -2.08 -25.25
C TYR A 256 7.20 -1.06 -24.38
N PHE A 257 7.49 -1.43 -23.13
CA PHE A 257 8.29 -0.62 -22.21
C PHE A 257 9.63 -1.30 -21.94
N PRO A 258 10.56 -1.34 -22.92
CA PRO A 258 11.83 -2.00 -22.73
C PRO A 258 12.67 -1.26 -21.68
N PHE A 259 13.27 -2.04 -20.78
CA PHE A 259 14.25 -1.54 -19.82
C PHE A 259 15.57 -1.27 -20.56
N ASN A 260 15.74 -0.02 -21.02
CA ASN A 260 16.91 0.43 -21.78
C ASN A 260 18.10 0.73 -20.86
N ASN A 261 18.90 -0.30 -20.63
CA ASN A 261 20.33 -0.18 -20.42
C ASN A 261 20.97 -1.15 -21.41
N SER A 262 21.94 -0.69 -22.20
CA SER A 262 22.74 -1.54 -23.07
C SER A 262 23.19 -2.80 -22.30
N GLU A 263 22.82 -3.99 -22.80
CA GLU A 263 23.30 -5.30 -22.30
C GLU A 263 22.96 -5.63 -20.83
N VAL A 264 21.72 -5.37 -20.37
CA VAL A 264 21.26 -5.95 -19.10
C VAL A 264 21.13 -7.47 -19.27
N SER A 265 22.03 -8.23 -18.65
CA SER A 265 21.96 -9.70 -18.65
C SER A 265 20.65 -10.22 -18.02
N TYR A 266 20.20 -11.41 -18.42
CA TYR A 266 19.01 -12.06 -17.86
C TYR A 266 18.99 -12.08 -16.32
N PHE A 267 20.14 -12.38 -15.70
CA PHE A 267 20.25 -12.39 -14.24
C PHE A 267 20.33 -10.99 -13.61
N ASN A 268 20.66 -9.96 -14.39
CA ASN A 268 20.53 -8.58 -13.93
C ASN A 268 19.05 -8.17 -13.90
N VAL A 269 18.24 -8.57 -14.90
CA VAL A 269 16.78 -8.40 -14.85
C VAL A 269 16.19 -9.09 -13.61
N LEU A 270 16.59 -10.35 -13.36
CA LEU A 270 16.17 -11.08 -12.15
C LEU A 270 16.48 -10.30 -10.87
N ARG A 271 17.73 -9.86 -10.69
CA ARG A 271 18.16 -9.06 -9.53
C ARG A 271 17.35 -7.77 -9.38
N LYS A 272 17.19 -7.02 -10.47
CA LYS A 272 16.46 -5.75 -10.47
C LYS A 272 14.97 -5.94 -10.17
N SER A 273 14.40 -7.08 -10.56
CA SER A 273 13.00 -7.43 -10.28
C SER A 273 12.69 -7.79 -8.82
N LEU A 274 13.69 -8.16 -8.01
CA LEU A 274 13.48 -8.46 -6.60
C LEU A 274 13.22 -7.16 -5.82
N LEU A 275 12.10 -7.11 -5.12
CA LEU A 275 11.62 -5.93 -4.41
C LEU A 275 12.49 -5.59 -3.21
N THR A 276 13.11 -6.61 -2.59
CA THR A 276 13.95 -6.48 -1.39
C THR A 276 15.45 -6.42 -1.68
N TYR A 277 15.86 -6.69 -2.92
CA TYR A 277 17.26 -6.62 -3.33
C TYR A 277 17.72 -5.18 -3.56
N ILE A 278 18.70 -4.71 -2.78
CA ILE A 278 19.17 -3.32 -2.79
C ILE A 278 20.69 -3.29 -3.03
N GLU A 279 21.12 -2.72 -4.16
CA GLU A 279 22.54 -2.65 -4.52
C GLU A 279 23.29 -1.49 -3.85
N MET A 280 22.64 -0.32 -3.74
CA MET A 280 23.27 0.87 -3.19
C MET A 280 23.15 0.91 -1.67
N ILE A 281 24.24 1.31 -1.02
CA ILE A 281 24.26 1.62 0.41
C ILE A 281 23.83 3.09 0.55
N ASP A 282 23.09 3.41 1.62
CA ASP A 282 22.62 4.76 1.97
C ASP A 282 21.54 5.38 1.06
N ILE A 283 20.49 4.62 0.75
CA ILE A 283 19.26 5.16 0.14
C ILE A 283 18.31 5.67 1.24
N PRO A 284 17.73 6.89 1.12
CA PRO A 284 16.68 7.37 2.01
C PRO A 284 15.51 6.41 2.11
N ILE A 285 14.99 6.19 3.33
CA ILE A 285 13.87 5.30 3.59
C ILE A 285 12.69 6.13 4.07
N ILE A 286 11.52 5.94 3.45
CA ILE A 286 10.24 6.52 3.87
C ILE A 286 9.58 5.60 4.90
N TYR A 287 9.16 6.19 6.01
CA TYR A 287 8.39 5.59 7.08
C TYR A 287 7.02 6.27 7.15
N PHE A 288 6.05 5.60 7.77
CA PHE A 288 4.78 6.22 8.15
C PHE A 288 4.59 6.10 9.66
N LYS A 289 4.68 7.23 10.36
CA LYS A 289 4.56 7.31 11.83
C LYS A 289 3.72 8.53 12.20
N ASN A 290 2.89 8.40 13.23
CA ASN A 290 2.05 9.51 13.72
C ASN A 290 1.19 10.17 12.62
N ASN A 291 0.61 9.36 11.73
CA ASN A 291 -0.16 9.82 10.55
C ASN A 291 0.61 10.71 9.58
N GLN A 292 1.95 10.60 9.56
CA GLN A 292 2.79 11.35 8.65
C GLN A 292 3.83 10.44 8.02
N PHE A 293 4.12 10.68 6.74
CA PHE A 293 5.31 10.17 6.10
C PHE A 293 6.51 10.95 6.62
N ILE A 294 7.58 10.25 6.96
CA ILE A 294 8.87 10.83 7.35
C ILE A 294 9.96 10.05 6.63
N HIS A 295 11.16 10.61 6.48
CA HIS A 295 12.28 9.88 5.88
C HIS A 295 13.52 9.89 6.78
N THR A 296 14.44 8.96 6.53
CA THR A 296 15.78 9.03 7.12
C THR A 296 16.61 10.12 6.48
N SER A 297 17.34 10.91 7.29
CA SER A 297 18.33 11.87 6.77
C SER A 297 19.61 11.13 6.41
N THR A 298 19.96 11.07 5.13
CA THR A 298 21.27 10.61 4.64
C THR A 298 22.08 11.81 4.19
N ASN A 299 23.32 11.98 4.66
CA ASN A 299 24.21 13.12 4.36
C ASN A 299 24.43 13.38 2.84
N LYS A 300 23.50 14.03 2.13
CA LYS A 300 23.67 14.58 0.76
C LYS A 300 22.78 15.81 0.56
N THR A 301 23.41 16.98 0.41
CA THR A 301 22.82 18.30 0.70
C THR A 301 21.88 18.91 -0.35
N ASN A 302 21.61 18.26 -1.49
CA ASN A 302 20.59 18.72 -2.47
C ASN A 302 19.43 17.73 -2.70
N LEU A 303 19.66 16.43 -2.51
CA LEU A 303 18.59 15.41 -2.62
C LEU A 303 17.66 15.48 -1.40
N LEU A 304 18.20 15.75 -0.22
CA LEU A 304 17.45 15.85 1.04
C LEU A 304 16.38 16.94 1.03
N SER A 305 16.73 18.19 0.70
CA SER A 305 15.79 19.34 0.69
C SER A 305 14.56 19.10 -0.21
N THR A 306 14.80 18.29 -1.21
CA THR A 306 13.90 17.98 -2.29
C THR A 306 12.97 16.88 -1.75
N ILE A 307 13.49 15.77 -1.24
CA ILE A 307 12.71 14.73 -0.52
C ILE A 307 11.86 15.34 0.61
N ASP A 308 12.41 16.26 1.40
CA ASP A 308 11.70 16.99 2.44
C ASP A 308 10.45 17.70 1.89
N SER A 309 10.57 18.39 0.75
CA SER A 309 9.45 19.08 0.11
C SER A 309 8.36 18.12 -0.37
N ASN A 310 8.74 16.96 -0.92
CA ASN A 310 7.77 15.94 -1.33
C ASN A 310 7.07 15.28 -0.14
N ILE A 311 7.81 15.01 0.93
CA ILE A 311 7.23 14.49 2.17
C ILE A 311 6.27 15.53 2.80
N ILE A 312 6.60 16.81 2.75
CA ILE A 312 5.68 17.88 3.16
C ILE A 312 4.43 17.87 2.29
N ASN A 313 4.57 17.78 0.96
CA ASN A 313 3.43 17.77 0.04
C ASN A 313 2.54 16.55 0.26
N ILE A 314 3.08 15.33 0.30
CA ILE A 314 2.29 14.12 0.55
C ILE A 314 1.63 14.15 1.93
N ASN A 315 2.27 14.75 2.95
CA ASN A 315 1.65 14.93 4.26
C ASN A 315 0.51 15.94 4.22
N LYS A 316 0.62 17.04 3.46
CA LYS A 316 -0.51 17.96 3.23
C LYS A 316 -1.67 17.22 2.55
N LEU A 317 -1.39 16.37 1.57
CA LEU A 317 -2.41 15.54 0.91
C LEU A 317 -3.06 14.57 1.90
N ASN A 318 -2.24 13.89 2.72
CA ASN A 318 -2.72 12.96 3.74
C ASN A 318 -3.58 13.66 4.79
N ILE A 319 -3.18 14.84 5.26
CA ILE A 319 -3.98 15.66 6.18
C ILE A 319 -5.31 16.04 5.53
N HIS A 320 -5.29 16.53 4.29
CA HIS A 320 -6.50 16.90 3.55
C HIS A 320 -7.46 15.73 3.39
N ILE A 321 -6.94 14.54 3.10
CA ILE A 321 -7.74 13.31 3.08
C ILE A 321 -8.28 13.04 4.47
N ASN A 322 -7.44 12.99 5.51
CA ASN A 322 -7.87 12.65 6.87
C ASN A 322 -8.91 13.62 7.46
N THR A 323 -8.84 14.91 7.13
CA THR A 323 -9.87 15.89 7.51
C THR A 323 -11.21 15.63 6.82
N ASN A 324 -11.17 15.13 5.58
CA ASN A 324 -12.33 14.88 4.74
C ASN A 324 -12.67 13.37 4.66
N PHE A 325 -12.22 12.55 5.61
CA PHE A 325 -12.35 11.09 5.52
C PHE A 325 -12.86 10.41 6.81
N THR A 326 -13.42 9.22 6.61
CA THR A 326 -13.62 8.18 7.62
C THR A 326 -12.92 6.93 7.12
N PHE A 327 -11.79 6.55 7.72
CA PHE A 327 -11.24 5.20 7.53
C PHE A 327 -12.29 4.20 8.02
N GLY A 328 -13.01 3.60 7.06
CA GLY A 328 -13.94 2.49 7.24
C GLY A 328 -14.49 2.28 8.66
N THR A 329 -15.26 3.24 9.19
CA THR A 329 -16.19 3.07 10.31
C THR A 329 -17.22 4.22 10.29
N ASN A 330 -18.49 3.89 10.54
CA ASN A 330 -19.63 4.79 10.52
C ASN A 330 -19.51 5.99 11.49
N SER A 331 -19.76 7.20 10.97
CA SER A 331 -20.31 8.41 11.62
C SER A 331 -19.57 8.98 12.85
N THR A 332 -19.19 10.26 12.91
CA THR A 332 -20.10 11.41 13.08
C THR A 332 -19.29 12.70 12.99
N SER A 333 -19.95 13.76 12.52
CA SER A 333 -19.49 15.13 12.34
C SER A 333 -18.86 15.77 13.59
N ILE A 334 -17.78 16.53 13.39
CA ILE A 334 -17.37 17.61 14.27
C ILE A 334 -17.52 18.91 13.46
N SER A 335 -18.62 19.61 13.73
CA SER A 335 -18.78 21.02 13.40
C SER A 335 -18.02 21.85 14.43
N ASN A 336 -17.12 22.71 13.93
CA ASN A 336 -16.68 24.01 14.48
C ASN A 336 -15.17 24.19 14.31
N ILE A 337 -14.76 24.80 13.20
CA ILE A 337 -13.62 25.72 13.21
C ILE A 337 -14.08 26.97 12.45
N ASN A 338 -14.45 27.98 13.21
CA ASN A 338 -14.59 29.34 12.71
C ASN A 338 -13.23 29.84 12.25
N GLN A 339 -13.28 30.62 11.16
CA GLN A 339 -12.26 31.53 10.62
C GLN A 339 -11.11 31.86 11.57
N LEU A 340 -9.87 31.54 11.16
CA LEU A 340 -8.68 32.23 11.64
C LEU A 340 -7.66 32.42 10.50
N ASN A 341 -7.51 33.66 10.06
CA ASN A 341 -6.30 34.18 9.42
C ASN A 341 -5.16 34.15 10.44
N VAL A 342 -4.01 33.53 10.14
CA VAL A 342 -2.78 33.77 10.91
C VAL A 342 -1.52 33.68 10.03
N SER A 343 -0.69 34.71 10.15
CA SER A 343 0.66 34.92 9.60
C SER A 343 1.71 33.94 10.18
N PRO A 344 2.95 33.88 9.65
CA PRO A 344 3.92 32.85 10.05
C PRO A 344 4.54 33.19 11.41
N LEU A 345 4.52 32.25 12.36
CA LEU A 345 5.30 32.33 13.60
C LEU A 345 5.94 30.98 13.98
N THR A 346 7.17 31.15 14.46
CA THR A 346 8.29 30.33 14.91
C THR A 346 7.98 29.00 15.61
N ILE A 347 8.82 27.99 15.34
CA ILE A 347 8.88 26.65 15.96
C ILE A 347 9.37 26.74 17.42
N PRO A 348 8.68 26.10 18.39
CA PRO A 348 9.29 25.65 19.63
C PRO A 348 9.49 24.12 19.65
N ALA A 349 10.53 23.70 20.35
CA ALA A 349 10.99 22.31 20.48
C ALA A 349 9.93 21.33 21.01
N MET A 350 10.03 20.09 20.51
CA MET A 350 9.25 18.90 20.87
C MET A 350 8.97 18.76 22.37
N MET A 351 7.69 18.55 22.70
CA MET A 351 7.24 17.87 23.90
C MET A 351 6.40 16.66 23.45
N ILE A 352 6.78 15.45 23.86
CA ILE A 352 6.09 14.20 23.57
C ILE A 352 4.78 14.14 24.38
N ASP A 353 3.67 13.81 23.73
CA ASP A 353 2.33 13.77 24.33
C ASP A 353 2.16 12.56 25.28
N PRO A 354 1.84 12.76 26.58
CA PRO A 354 1.58 11.69 27.55
C PRO A 354 0.45 10.73 27.16
N THR A 355 -0.50 11.14 26.31
CA THR A 355 -1.58 10.27 25.84
C THR A 355 -1.11 9.22 24.83
N GLN A 356 0.00 9.47 24.14
CA GLN A 356 0.60 8.55 23.18
C GLN A 356 1.22 7.33 23.88
N GLN A 357 1.99 7.55 24.96
CA GLN A 357 2.56 6.46 25.79
C GLN A 357 1.48 5.57 26.41
N LYS A 358 0.34 6.15 26.80
CA LYS A 358 -0.76 5.38 27.41
C LYS A 358 -1.42 4.44 26.40
N THR A 359 -1.53 4.82 25.13
CA THR A 359 -2.16 4.01 24.08
C THR A 359 -1.28 2.84 23.66
N GLU A 360 0.02 3.07 23.49
CA GLU A 360 1.00 2.04 23.12
C GLU A 360 1.09 0.91 24.16
N ARG A 361 1.05 1.25 25.46
CA ARG A 361 1.04 0.26 26.55
C ARG A 361 -0.19 -0.65 26.52
N LEU A 362 -1.36 -0.14 26.16
CA LEU A 362 -2.59 -0.94 26.11
C LEU A 362 -2.61 -1.89 24.91
N ILE A 363 -2.03 -1.48 23.78
CA ILE A 363 -1.86 -2.37 22.61
C ILE A 363 -0.96 -3.56 22.98
N LEU A 364 0.21 -3.28 23.56
CA LEU A 364 1.16 -4.32 23.99
C LEU A 364 0.53 -5.28 25.02
N PHE A 365 -0.26 -4.76 25.95
CA PHE A 365 -1.02 -5.59 26.90
C PHE A 365 -1.98 -6.56 26.18
N VAL A 366 -2.75 -6.07 25.21
CA VAL A 366 -3.70 -6.90 24.44
C VAL A 366 -2.98 -7.96 23.61
N GLU A 367 -1.88 -7.59 22.96
CA GLU A 367 -1.06 -8.54 22.20
C GLU A 367 -0.47 -9.62 23.10
N THR A 368 0.06 -9.24 24.26
CA THR A 368 0.57 -10.19 25.26
C THR A 368 -0.53 -11.13 25.74
N LEU A 369 -1.73 -10.60 26.03
CA LEU A 369 -2.87 -11.38 26.49
C LEU A 369 -3.33 -12.43 25.46
N ILE A 370 -3.25 -12.10 24.16
CA ILE A 370 -3.54 -13.05 23.08
C ILE A 370 -2.43 -14.10 22.97
N GLN A 371 -1.17 -13.67 23.07
CA GLN A 371 -0.01 -14.55 22.94
C GLN A 371 0.14 -15.57 24.07
N LEU A 372 -0.44 -15.34 25.25
CA LEU A 372 -0.53 -16.34 26.33
C LEU A 372 -1.15 -17.66 25.86
N ASP A 373 -2.01 -17.60 24.85
CA ASP A 373 -2.66 -18.76 24.24
C ASP A 373 -1.85 -19.33 23.08
N LYS A 374 -0.79 -20.08 23.40
CA LYS A 374 0.18 -20.63 22.43
C LYS A 374 -0.44 -21.46 21.30
N LEU A 375 -1.63 -22.01 21.49
CA LEU A 375 -2.30 -22.89 20.52
C LEU A 375 -3.26 -22.13 19.60
N HIS A 376 -3.98 -21.14 20.13
CA HIS A 376 -5.03 -20.44 19.39
C HIS A 376 -4.67 -18.97 19.20
N GLN A 377 -3.62 -18.73 18.41
CA GLN A 377 -3.09 -17.40 18.18
C GLN A 377 -4.05 -16.50 17.39
N GLY A 378 -4.08 -15.22 17.72
CA GLY A 378 -4.85 -14.20 17.03
C GLY A 378 -4.08 -12.89 16.94
N TYR A 379 -4.70 -11.88 16.34
CA TYR A 379 -4.14 -10.55 16.23
C TYR A 379 -5.24 -9.50 16.36
N ILE A 380 -4.85 -8.30 16.77
CA ILE A 380 -5.75 -7.15 16.83
C ILE A 380 -6.11 -6.77 15.40
N ARG A 381 -7.39 -6.93 15.03
CA ARG A 381 -7.93 -6.48 13.74
C ARG A 381 -8.18 -4.99 13.74
N SER A 382 -8.69 -4.47 14.85
CA SER A 382 -9.03 -3.05 15.01
C SER A 382 -9.17 -2.71 16.49
N CYS A 383 -8.86 -1.47 16.88
CA CYS A 383 -9.25 -0.90 18.16
C CYS A 383 -10.25 0.24 17.91
N VAL A 384 -11.42 0.20 18.55
CA VAL A 384 -12.43 1.25 18.47
C VAL A 384 -12.80 1.74 19.86
N ARG A 385 -12.97 3.05 20.06
CA ARG A 385 -13.48 3.55 21.34
C ARG A 385 -14.98 3.29 21.44
N GLY A 386 -15.46 3.01 22.65
CA GLY A 386 -16.88 2.95 22.94
C GLY A 386 -17.59 4.28 22.71
N ASN A 387 -18.89 4.34 23.05
CA ASN A 387 -19.66 5.58 23.00
C ASN A 387 -18.93 6.73 23.70
N ARG A 388 -19.19 7.97 23.26
CA ARG A 388 -18.50 9.21 23.65
C ARG A 388 -18.37 9.44 25.18
N ASN A 389 -19.21 8.78 25.99
CA ASN A 389 -19.22 8.89 27.45
C ASN A 389 -18.53 7.71 28.17
N THR A 390 -17.85 6.82 27.44
CA THR A 390 -17.19 5.65 28.02
C THR A 390 -15.69 5.73 27.81
N ASP A 391 -14.92 5.49 28.87
CA ASP A 391 -13.47 5.34 28.83
C ASP A 391 -13.05 3.93 28.35
N ILE A 392 -13.91 3.28 27.55
CA ILE A 392 -13.74 1.90 27.12
C ILE A 392 -13.19 1.85 25.70
N LEU A 393 -12.13 1.08 25.49
CA LEU A 393 -11.58 0.69 24.19
C LEU A 393 -11.99 -0.75 23.85
N PHE A 394 -12.34 -1.01 22.59
CA PHE A 394 -12.76 -2.30 22.05
C PHE A 394 -11.75 -2.77 21.02
N TYR A 395 -10.94 -3.75 21.41
CA TYR A 395 -10.00 -4.44 20.53
C TYR A 395 -10.70 -5.65 19.91
N ASN A 396 -11.10 -5.55 18.64
CA ASN A 396 -11.63 -6.69 17.91
C ASN A 396 -10.48 -7.60 17.50
N ILE A 397 -10.57 -8.88 17.86
CA ILE A 397 -9.51 -9.87 17.64
C ILE A 397 -9.90 -10.80 16.50
N GLU A 398 -8.97 -11.00 15.58
CA GLU A 398 -9.08 -11.89 14.42
C GLU A 398 -7.99 -12.98 14.48
N GLY A 399 -8.03 -13.95 13.54
CA GLY A 399 -7.25 -15.18 13.64
C GLY A 399 -7.96 -16.26 14.46
N ASN A 400 -7.20 -17.21 15.04
CA ASN A 400 -7.73 -18.38 15.74
C ASN A 400 -7.98 -18.15 17.24
N TYR A 401 -7.71 -16.95 17.77
CA TYR A 401 -8.02 -16.62 19.16
C TYR A 401 -9.52 -16.56 19.39
N ARG A 402 -10.03 -17.51 20.18
CA ARG A 402 -11.47 -17.76 20.44
C ARG A 402 -11.77 -18.04 21.91
N PHE A 403 -10.83 -17.71 22.81
CA PHE A 403 -10.97 -18.01 24.23
C PHE A 403 -12.12 -17.23 24.86
N CYS A 404 -12.99 -17.92 25.58
CA CYS A 404 -14.04 -17.31 26.36
C CYS A 404 -13.76 -17.49 27.86
N PRO A 405 -13.46 -16.41 28.60
CA PRO A 405 -13.21 -16.52 30.04
C PRO A 405 -14.47 -16.95 30.80
N ARG A 406 -15.66 -16.82 30.21
CA ARG A 406 -16.94 -17.23 30.84
C ARG A 406 -17.12 -18.75 30.85
N LYS A 407 -16.57 -19.45 29.85
CA LYS A 407 -16.57 -20.91 29.75
C LYS A 407 -15.26 -21.52 30.23
N GLY A 408 -14.20 -20.71 30.36
CA GLY A 408 -12.84 -21.17 30.61
C GLY A 408 -12.28 -22.00 29.44
N ALA A 409 -12.85 -21.86 28.24
CA ALA A 409 -12.56 -22.69 27.09
C ALA A 409 -12.76 -21.92 25.77
N HIS A 410 -12.27 -22.49 24.68
CA HIS A 410 -12.39 -21.96 23.32
C HIS A 410 -13.72 -22.35 22.67
N HIS A 411 -14.33 -21.41 21.96
CA HIS A 411 -15.48 -21.71 21.11
C HIS A 411 -15.04 -22.23 19.74
N GLN A 412 -15.86 -23.10 19.13
CA GLN A 412 -15.64 -23.57 17.75
C GLN A 412 -15.84 -22.47 16.69
N ARG A 413 -16.75 -21.52 16.92
CA ARG A 413 -17.00 -20.36 16.05
C ARG A 413 -17.27 -19.13 16.91
N ASN A 414 -16.44 -18.09 16.83
CA ASN A 414 -16.74 -16.83 17.52
C ASN A 414 -15.90 -15.64 17.04
N THR A 415 -16.41 -14.43 17.25
CA THR A 415 -15.65 -13.18 17.14
C THR A 415 -15.36 -12.68 18.56
N ILE A 416 -14.08 -12.53 18.91
CA ILE A 416 -13.67 -12.06 20.23
C ILE A 416 -13.38 -10.55 20.19
N ALA A 417 -13.82 -9.84 21.23
CA ALA A 417 -13.42 -8.47 21.49
C ALA A 417 -12.85 -8.36 22.91
N ILE A 418 -11.67 -7.77 23.05
CA ILE A 418 -11.08 -7.41 24.33
C ILE A 418 -11.46 -5.97 24.61
N LEU A 419 -12.15 -5.72 25.72
CA LEU A 419 -12.59 -4.40 26.15
C LEU A 419 -11.66 -3.91 27.26
N ILE A 420 -11.20 -2.67 27.21
CA ILE A 420 -10.34 -2.06 28.22
C ILE A 420 -10.99 -0.77 28.72
N ASP A 421 -11.28 -0.69 30.00
CA ASP A 421 -11.62 0.55 30.71
C ASP A 421 -10.33 1.29 31.07
N THR A 422 -10.05 2.35 30.33
CA THR A 422 -8.84 3.17 30.46
C THR A 422 -8.83 4.09 31.66
N LYS A 423 -9.99 4.29 32.32
CA LYS A 423 -10.12 5.07 33.55
C LYS A 423 -9.80 4.21 34.77
N ASN A 424 -10.37 3.01 34.83
CA ASN A 424 -10.18 2.09 35.95
C ASN A 424 -8.99 1.13 35.75
N LEU A 425 -8.35 1.16 34.57
CA LEU A 425 -7.30 0.22 34.16
C LEU A 425 -7.74 -1.23 34.34
N THR A 426 -8.92 -1.55 33.84
CA THR A 426 -9.45 -2.92 33.85
C THR A 426 -9.76 -3.39 32.44
N TYR A 427 -9.79 -4.70 32.23
CA TYR A 427 -10.14 -5.30 30.95
C TYR A 427 -11.15 -6.44 31.11
N THR A 428 -11.86 -6.75 30.04
CA THR A 428 -12.71 -7.94 29.93
C THR A 428 -12.65 -8.51 28.52
N ILE A 429 -12.93 -9.80 28.36
CA ILE A 429 -12.99 -10.44 27.04
C ILE A 429 -14.45 -10.78 26.77
N ARG A 430 -15.01 -10.15 25.74
CA ARG A 430 -16.35 -10.41 25.23
C ARG A 430 -16.28 -11.36 24.05
N CYS A 431 -17.08 -12.42 24.12
CA CYS A 431 -17.33 -13.33 23.02
C CYS A 431 -18.74 -13.05 22.45
N LYS A 432 -18.92 -13.14 21.13
CA LYS A 432 -20.20 -12.89 20.43
C LYS A 432 -20.95 -14.20 20.10
N ASP A 433 -20.80 -15.24 20.93
CA ASP A 433 -21.55 -16.48 20.77
C ASP A 433 -22.93 -16.31 21.39
N ASN A 434 -23.98 -16.68 20.67
CA ASN A 434 -25.38 -16.54 21.09
C ASN A 434 -25.64 -17.22 22.45
N ASN A 435 -24.92 -18.28 22.78
CA ASN A 435 -25.03 -18.98 24.07
C ASN A 435 -24.40 -18.22 25.25
N CYS A 436 -23.73 -17.09 24.97
CA CYS A 436 -22.99 -16.29 25.94
C CYS A 436 -23.48 -14.84 26.04
N ASP A 437 -24.42 -14.38 25.21
CA ASP A 437 -24.74 -12.95 25.07
C ASP A 437 -25.61 -12.35 26.21
N ASN A 438 -26.16 -13.18 27.12
CA ASN A 438 -27.12 -12.76 28.16
C ASN A 438 -26.58 -12.70 29.61
N ARG A 439 -25.27 -12.54 29.83
CA ARG A 439 -24.69 -12.41 31.21
C ARG A 439 -23.75 -11.22 31.36
N SER A 440 -23.71 -10.67 32.57
CA SER A 440 -22.86 -9.53 32.97
C SER A 440 -21.38 -9.77 32.65
N LEU A 441 -20.67 -8.71 32.23
CA LEU A 441 -19.22 -8.74 31.98
C LEU A 441 -18.43 -8.82 33.29
N ILE A 442 -17.38 -9.63 33.31
CA ILE A 442 -16.44 -9.72 34.43
C ILE A 442 -15.18 -8.93 34.05
N TRP A 443 -14.88 -7.87 34.80
CA TRP A 443 -13.70 -7.02 34.59
C TRP A 443 -12.54 -7.49 35.48
N LYS A 444 -11.32 -7.48 34.94
CA LYS A 444 -10.07 -7.83 35.61
C LYS A 444 -9.12 -6.63 35.60
N SER A 445 -8.26 -6.51 36.61
CA SER A 445 -7.23 -5.46 36.64
C SER A 445 -6.19 -5.67 35.54
N ILE A 446 -5.69 -4.56 34.98
CA ILE A 446 -4.49 -4.49 34.15
C ILE A 446 -3.35 -4.14 35.13
N GLU A 447 -2.68 -5.15 35.68
CA GLU A 447 -1.47 -4.97 36.51
C GLU A 447 -0.22 -4.78 35.65
#